data_AF-A0A0L0B4H3-F1
#
_entry.id   AF-A0A0L0B4H3-F1
#
_cell.length_a   1.000
_cell.length_b   1.000
_cell.length_c   1.000
_cell.angle_alpha   90.00
_cell.angle_beta   90.00
_cell.angle_gamma   90.00
#
_symmetry.space_group_name_H-M   'P 1'
#
loop_
_entity.id
_entity.type
_entity.pdbx_description
1 polymer ?
#
loop_
_entity_poly.entity_id
_entity_poly.type
_entity_poly.pdbx_seq_one_letter_code
_entity_poly.pdbx_strand_id
1 'polypeptide(L)'
;MADADPLVRDWLFDPGSLTRRLIQLSDDHFGVRVLLQDWQPLRDEECLALAVARGSQGWVREVCLLGHGEPWVFARSVAARSSLQASDLDLQALGNRSLGELLFCDPAFVRGPIQTCRYPARWLPAQQASEGLWARRSRFDRGSLAVLVAEVFLPPVWQAVRNPVEHR
;
A
#
# COMPACT_ATOMS: atom_id res chain seq x y z
N MET A 1 -9.27 -10.19 16.97
CA MET A 1 -9.88 -9.53 15.80
C MET A 1 -11.30 -9.00 16.06
N ALA A 2 -11.91 -9.22 17.23
CA ALA A 2 -13.30 -8.86 17.54
C ALA A 2 -13.55 -7.38 17.89
N ASP A 3 -12.56 -6.50 17.74
CA ASP A 3 -12.58 -5.14 18.34
C ASP A 3 -12.39 -4.02 17.30
N ALA A 4 -12.47 -4.35 16.00
CA ALA A 4 -12.46 -3.35 14.94
C ALA A 4 -13.91 -2.99 14.58
N ASP A 5 -14.22 -1.70 14.69
CA ASP A 5 -15.41 -1.03 14.13
C ASP A 5 -15.77 -1.65 12.76
N PRO A 6 -17.04 -2.04 12.49
CA PRO A 6 -17.46 -2.58 11.19
C PRO A 6 -16.96 -1.77 10.00
N LEU A 7 -16.92 -0.44 10.12
CA LEU A 7 -16.40 0.46 9.10
C LEU A 7 -14.91 0.22 8.83
N VAL A 8 -14.11 0.08 9.89
CA VAL A 8 -12.68 -0.20 9.77
C VAL A 8 -12.45 -1.57 9.13
N ARG A 9 -13.25 -2.58 9.48
CA ARG A 9 -13.18 -3.91 8.86
C ARG A 9 -13.49 -3.86 7.37
N ASP A 10 -14.52 -3.13 6.98
CA ASP A 10 -14.90 -2.99 5.58
C ASP A 10 -13.75 -2.42 4.72
N TRP A 11 -13.07 -1.38 5.20
CA TRP A 11 -11.89 -0.83 4.53
C TRP A 11 -10.68 -1.78 4.55
N LEU A 12 -10.45 -2.47 5.67
CA LEU A 12 -9.30 -3.38 5.81
C LEU A 12 -9.41 -4.62 4.92
N PHE A 13 -10.61 -5.15 4.71
CA PHE A 13 -10.84 -6.39 3.98
C PHE A 13 -11.37 -6.18 2.55
N ASP A 14 -11.56 -4.94 2.11
CA ASP A 14 -12.00 -4.64 0.75
C ASP A 14 -11.08 -5.27 -0.32
N PRO A 15 -11.59 -6.21 -1.14
CA PRO A 15 -10.81 -6.86 -2.19
C PRO A 15 -10.52 -5.94 -3.38
N GLY A 16 -11.21 -4.80 -3.48
CA GLY A 16 -11.05 -3.82 -4.54
C GLY A 16 -9.78 -2.96 -4.44
N SER A 17 -9.64 -2.08 -5.42
CA SER A 17 -8.54 -1.11 -5.48
C SER A 17 -8.74 -0.01 -4.44
N LEU A 18 -7.82 0.08 -3.48
CA LEU A 18 -7.84 1.15 -2.47
C LEU A 18 -7.80 2.53 -3.14
N THR A 19 -7.03 2.67 -4.21
CA THR A 19 -6.93 3.93 -4.96
C THR A 19 -8.28 4.39 -5.49
N ARG A 20 -9.05 3.50 -6.14
CA ARG A 20 -10.40 3.86 -6.64
C ARG A 20 -11.32 4.30 -5.52
N ARG A 21 -11.27 3.59 -4.39
CA ARG A 21 -12.09 3.91 -3.21
C ARG A 21 -11.70 5.24 -2.57
N LEU A 22 -10.40 5.56 -2.50
CA LEU A 22 -9.93 6.86 -2.00
C LEU A 22 -10.27 8.00 -2.95
N ILE A 23 -10.19 7.79 -4.27
CA ILE A 23 -10.65 8.77 -5.29
C ILE A 23 -12.11 9.15 -5.04
N GLN A 24 -12.98 8.15 -4.90
CA GLN A 24 -14.40 8.35 -4.61
C GLN A 24 -14.61 9.08 -3.27
N LEU A 25 -13.89 8.67 -2.22
CA LEU A 25 -13.98 9.32 -0.91
C LEU A 25 -13.53 10.79 -0.94
N SER A 26 -12.55 11.13 -1.78
CA SER A 26 -12.02 12.48 -1.93
C SER A 26 -12.77 13.36 -2.93
N ASP A 27 -13.87 12.88 -3.52
CA ASP A 27 -14.58 13.58 -4.60
C ASP A 27 -13.61 14.04 -5.71
N ASP A 28 -12.82 13.09 -6.23
CA ASP A 28 -11.76 13.29 -7.23
C ASP A 28 -10.56 14.17 -6.81
N HIS A 29 -10.48 14.63 -5.55
CA HIS A 29 -9.33 15.35 -5.00
C HIS A 29 -8.23 14.41 -4.47
N PHE A 30 -7.91 13.38 -5.24
CA PHE A 30 -6.91 12.38 -4.90
C PHE A 30 -5.51 12.77 -5.37
N GLY A 31 -4.51 12.50 -4.53
CA GLY A 31 -3.10 12.73 -4.88
C GLY A 31 -2.19 11.61 -4.39
N VAL A 32 -1.01 11.52 -5.01
CA VAL A 32 0.06 10.62 -4.55
C VAL A 32 1.31 11.45 -4.33
N ARG A 33 1.86 11.37 -3.12
CA ARG A 33 3.16 11.96 -2.78
C ARG A 33 4.18 10.86 -2.56
N VAL A 34 5.18 10.78 -3.43
CA VAL A 34 6.30 9.85 -3.27
C VAL A 34 7.21 10.35 -2.15
N LEU A 35 7.47 9.50 -1.17
CA LEU A 35 8.38 9.79 -0.07
C LEU A 35 9.76 9.20 -0.32
N LEU A 36 9.78 7.99 -0.88
CA LEU A 36 10.98 7.23 -1.17
C LEU A 36 10.72 6.29 -2.35
N GLN A 37 11.69 6.20 -3.25
CA GLN A 37 11.76 5.13 -4.24
C GLN A 37 13.22 4.80 -4.50
N ASP A 38 13.71 3.66 -4.02
CA ASP A 38 15.12 3.29 -4.16
C ASP A 38 15.35 1.76 -4.02
N TRP A 39 16.57 1.33 -4.32
CA TRP A 39 17.07 -0.02 -4.07
C TRP A 39 17.61 -0.14 -2.66
N GLN A 40 17.02 -1.00 -1.83
CA GLN A 40 17.39 -1.15 -0.44
C GLN A 40 17.30 -2.61 0.02
N PRO A 41 17.96 -2.96 1.14
CA PRO A 41 17.68 -4.21 1.83
C PRO A 41 16.19 -4.30 2.20
N LEU A 42 15.56 -5.42 1.85
CA LEU A 42 14.21 -5.72 2.28
C LEU A 42 14.19 -6.10 3.75
N ARG A 43 13.11 -5.77 4.45
CA ARG A 43 12.89 -6.18 5.84
C ARG A 43 12.73 -7.70 5.92
N ASP A 44 13.05 -8.29 7.07
CA ASP A 44 12.94 -9.75 7.23
C ASP A 44 11.52 -10.28 6.98
N GLU A 45 10.49 -9.53 7.40
CA GLU A 45 9.09 -9.90 7.12
C GLU A 45 8.71 -9.76 5.65
N GLU A 46 9.32 -8.82 4.93
CA GLU A 46 9.14 -8.63 3.49
C GLU A 46 9.81 -9.76 2.74
N CYS A 47 11.04 -10.14 3.14
CA CYS A 47 11.75 -11.29 2.58
C CYS A 47 10.93 -12.57 2.75
N LEU A 48 10.39 -12.79 3.96
CA LEU A 48 9.56 -13.96 4.25
C LEU A 48 8.29 -13.98 3.39
N ALA A 49 7.56 -12.86 3.32
CA ALA A 49 6.35 -12.77 2.51
C ALA A 49 6.64 -12.86 1.00
N LEU A 50 7.83 -12.43 0.58
CA LEU A 50 8.27 -12.53 -0.80
C LEU A 50 8.88 -13.91 -1.16
N ALA A 51 9.08 -14.79 -0.16
CA ALA A 51 9.79 -16.06 -0.30
C ALA A 51 11.21 -15.92 -0.86
N VAL A 52 11.94 -14.90 -0.38
CA VAL A 52 13.35 -14.65 -0.73
C VAL A 52 14.25 -14.71 0.51
N ALA A 53 15.56 -14.85 0.29
CA ALA A 53 16.53 -14.92 1.39
C ALA A 53 16.53 -13.61 2.21
N ARG A 54 16.76 -13.71 3.53
CA ARG A 54 16.92 -12.53 4.39
C ARG A 54 18.09 -11.66 3.90
N GLY A 55 17.94 -10.34 4.03
CA GLY A 55 18.93 -9.38 3.52
C GLY A 55 18.94 -9.21 2.00
N SER A 56 17.99 -9.82 1.28
CA SER A 56 17.83 -9.59 -0.17
C SER A 56 17.65 -8.11 -0.48
N GLN A 57 18.29 -7.65 -1.55
CA GLN A 57 18.04 -6.33 -2.11
C GLN A 57 16.72 -6.33 -2.87
N GLY A 58 15.97 -5.24 -2.75
CA GLY A 58 14.72 -5.06 -3.47
C GLY A 58 14.46 -3.62 -3.82
N TRP A 59 13.56 -3.44 -4.78
CA TRP A 59 12.98 -2.14 -5.06
C TRP A 59 11.98 -1.84 -3.96
N VAL A 60 12.11 -0.65 -3.38
CA VAL A 60 11.27 -0.17 -2.29
C VAL A 60 10.66 1.15 -2.71
N ARG A 61 9.34 1.25 -2.58
CA ARG A 61 8.60 2.48 -2.82
C ARG A 61 7.67 2.79 -1.66
N GLU A 62 7.81 3.98 -1.10
CA GLU A 62 6.96 4.51 -0.05
C GLU A 62 6.26 5.77 -0.54
N VAL A 63 4.95 5.81 -0.35
CA VAL A 63 4.11 6.93 -0.78
C VAL A 63 3.09 7.27 0.29
N CYS A 64 2.65 8.52 0.31
CA CYS A 64 1.38 8.91 0.93
C CYS A 64 0.32 9.05 -0.16
N LEU A 65 -0.82 8.38 0.02
CA LEU A 65 -2.04 8.62 -0.73
C LEU A 65 -2.80 9.74 -0.02
N LEU A 66 -3.12 10.79 -0.76
CA LEU A 66 -3.68 12.03 -0.25
C LEU A 66 -5.14 12.15 -0.67
N GLY A 67 -6.00 12.58 0.24
CA GLY A 67 -7.33 13.12 -0.09
C GLY A 67 -7.38 14.58 0.33
N HIS A 68 -7.79 15.46 -0.58
CA HIS A 68 -7.73 16.92 -0.39
C HIS A 68 -6.34 17.42 0.09
N GLY A 69 -5.27 16.79 -0.39
CA GLY A 69 -3.89 17.11 -0.01
C GLY A 69 -3.43 16.57 1.35
N GLU A 70 -4.33 15.97 2.15
CA GLU A 70 -4.02 15.40 3.46
C GLU A 70 -3.64 13.91 3.34
N PRO A 71 -2.58 13.43 4.02
CA PRO A 71 -2.20 12.03 3.98
C PRO A 71 -3.22 11.13 4.68
N TRP A 72 -3.90 10.32 3.90
CA TRP A 72 -4.90 9.35 4.36
C TRP A 72 -4.33 7.96 4.54
N VAL A 73 -3.42 7.56 3.65
CA VAL A 73 -2.80 6.23 3.69
C VAL A 73 -1.31 6.36 3.42
N PHE A 74 -0.50 5.74 4.27
CA PHE A 74 0.90 5.46 3.93
C PHE A 74 0.96 4.09 3.27
N ALA A 75 1.51 4.00 2.06
CA ALA A 75 1.66 2.75 1.35
C ALA A 75 3.14 2.45 1.10
N ARG A 76 3.55 1.23 1.43
CA ARG A 76 4.88 0.70 1.16
C ARG A 76 4.78 -0.51 0.25
N SER A 77 5.48 -0.45 -0.87
CA SER A 77 5.51 -1.51 -1.86
C SER A 77 6.94 -2.00 -2.06
N VAL A 78 7.12 -3.31 -2.10
CA VAL A 78 8.44 -3.92 -2.24
C VAL A 78 8.44 -5.08 -3.21
N ALA A 79 9.51 -5.21 -3.99
CA ALA A 79 9.74 -6.32 -4.91
C ALA A 79 11.21 -6.70 -4.88
N ALA A 80 11.53 -7.99 -4.84
CA ALA A 80 12.91 -8.45 -4.83
C ALA A 80 13.62 -8.11 -6.15
N ARG A 81 14.89 -7.71 -6.08
CA ARG A 81 15.66 -7.34 -7.28
C ARG A 81 15.75 -8.47 -8.29
N SER A 82 15.97 -9.69 -7.83
CA SER A 82 16.00 -10.90 -8.67
C SER A 82 14.70 -11.12 -9.43
N SER A 83 13.58 -10.89 -8.75
CA SER A 83 12.23 -11.03 -9.30
C SER A 83 11.92 -9.97 -10.35
N LEU A 84 12.33 -8.71 -10.09
CA LEU A 84 12.19 -7.63 -11.06
C LEU A 84 13.06 -7.81 -12.30
N GLN A 85 14.32 -8.23 -12.14
CA GLN A 85 15.23 -8.48 -13.27
C GLN A 85 14.77 -9.64 -14.17
N ALA A 86 13.97 -10.56 -13.63
CA ALA A 86 13.36 -11.66 -14.37
C ALA A 86 12.00 -11.29 -15.00
N SER A 87 11.58 -10.02 -14.88
CA SER A 87 10.30 -9.52 -15.39
C SER A 87 10.52 -8.37 -16.38
N ASP A 88 9.61 -8.21 -17.33
CA ASP A 88 9.63 -7.09 -18.28
C ASP A 88 8.97 -5.81 -17.74
N LEU A 89 8.65 -5.77 -16.43
CA LEU A 89 7.92 -4.67 -15.83
C LEU A 89 8.87 -3.65 -15.19
N ASP A 90 8.83 -2.41 -15.69
CA ASP A 90 9.57 -1.30 -15.09
C ASP A 90 8.74 -0.59 -14.01
N LEU A 91 8.86 -1.05 -12.76
CA LEU A 91 8.26 -0.39 -11.61
C LEU A 91 8.92 0.97 -11.30
N GLN A 92 10.12 1.26 -11.79
CA GLN A 92 10.78 2.54 -11.53
C GLN A 92 10.12 3.69 -12.31
N ALA A 93 9.50 3.37 -13.46
CA ALA A 93 8.75 4.31 -14.29
C ALA A 93 7.34 4.67 -13.75
N LEU A 94 6.98 4.27 -12.53
CA LEU A 94 5.69 4.61 -11.93
C LEU A 94 5.51 6.12 -11.71
N GLY A 95 6.59 6.87 -11.46
CA GLY A 95 6.51 8.32 -11.23
C GLY A 95 5.58 8.66 -10.06
N ASN A 96 4.57 9.51 -10.30
CA ASN A 96 3.54 9.87 -9.31
C ASN A 96 2.26 9.02 -9.40
N ARG A 97 2.27 7.91 -10.15
CA ARG A 97 1.11 7.03 -10.25
C ARG A 97 1.01 6.12 -9.04
N SER A 98 -0.21 5.69 -8.73
CA SER A 98 -0.45 4.68 -7.71
C SER A 98 -0.03 3.31 -8.24
N LEU A 99 0.67 2.52 -7.41
CA LEU A 99 0.99 1.14 -7.78
C LEU A 99 -0.28 0.26 -7.79
N GLY A 100 -1.22 0.53 -6.88
CA GLY A 100 -2.48 -0.20 -6.79
C GLY A 100 -3.25 -0.16 -8.11
N GLU A 101 -3.35 1.00 -8.76
CA GLU A 101 -4.00 1.08 -10.07
C GLU A 101 -3.31 0.21 -11.13
N LEU A 102 -1.97 0.22 -11.21
CA LEU A 102 -1.23 -0.64 -12.13
C LEU A 102 -1.52 -2.13 -11.88
N LEU A 103 -1.47 -2.56 -10.61
CA LEU A 103 -1.67 -3.95 -10.21
C LEU A 103 -3.11 -4.44 -10.46
N PHE A 104 -4.10 -3.55 -10.40
CA PHE A 104 -5.50 -3.89 -10.65
C PHE A 104 -5.94 -3.72 -12.11
N CYS A 105 -5.22 -2.92 -12.90
CA CYS A 105 -5.51 -2.74 -14.33
C CYS A 105 -4.85 -3.81 -15.21
N ASP A 106 -3.76 -4.43 -14.74
CA ASP A 106 -3.09 -5.51 -15.46
C ASP A 106 -3.60 -6.89 -14.99
N PRO A 107 -4.37 -7.62 -15.80
CA PRO A 107 -4.97 -8.90 -15.41
C PRO A 107 -3.93 -10.02 -15.22
N ALA A 108 -2.67 -9.79 -15.59
CA ALA A 108 -1.61 -10.75 -15.35
C ALA A 108 -1.19 -10.83 -13.87
N PHE A 109 -1.58 -9.85 -13.05
CA PHE A 109 -1.38 -9.90 -11.61
C PHE A 109 -2.48 -10.70 -10.91
N VAL A 110 -2.07 -11.68 -10.11
CA VAL A 110 -2.94 -12.42 -9.19
C VAL A 110 -2.68 -11.92 -7.78
N ARG A 111 -3.74 -11.43 -7.13
CA ARG A 111 -3.67 -10.97 -5.74
C ARG A 111 -3.81 -12.16 -4.78
N GLY A 112 -2.83 -12.32 -3.90
CA GLY A 112 -2.89 -13.23 -2.76
C GLY A 112 -3.82 -12.73 -1.64
N PRO A 113 -3.97 -13.49 -0.54
CA PRO A 113 -4.89 -13.14 0.54
C PRO A 113 -4.54 -11.80 1.19
N ILE A 114 -5.57 -11.09 1.64
CA ILE A 114 -5.42 -9.88 2.46
C ILE A 114 -5.08 -10.30 3.88
N GLN A 115 -4.01 -9.75 4.43
CA GLN A 115 -3.63 -9.92 5.82
C GLN A 115 -3.69 -8.57 6.52
N THR A 116 -4.28 -8.51 7.71
CA THR A 116 -4.36 -7.28 8.51
C THR A 116 -3.39 -7.34 9.67
N CYS A 117 -2.74 -6.23 10.00
CA CYS A 117 -1.86 -6.12 11.16
C CYS A 117 -1.91 -4.72 11.78
N ARG A 118 -1.28 -4.57 12.95
CA ARG A 118 -0.89 -3.26 13.47
C ARG A 118 0.50 -2.94 12.96
N TYR A 119 0.64 -1.82 12.25
CA TYR A 119 1.91 -1.47 11.63
C TYR A 119 2.82 -0.78 12.64
N PRO A 120 4.08 -1.24 12.83
CA PRO A 120 5.00 -0.61 13.78
C PRO A 120 5.28 0.86 13.47
N ALA A 121 5.16 1.74 14.46
CA ALA A 121 5.35 3.18 14.28
C ALA A 121 6.77 3.53 13.77
N ARG A 122 7.79 2.77 14.21
CA ARG A 122 9.19 2.93 13.75
C ARG A 122 9.41 2.74 12.25
N TRP A 123 8.45 2.15 11.54
CA TRP A 123 8.51 1.93 10.10
C TRP A 123 7.73 2.96 9.29
N LEU A 124 7.08 3.91 9.98
CA LEU A 124 6.39 5.03 9.36
C LEU A 124 7.36 6.22 9.25
N PRO A 125 7.15 7.11 8.27
CA PRO A 125 7.85 8.38 8.24
C PRO A 125 7.54 9.19 9.51
N ALA A 126 8.50 9.99 9.97
CA ALA A 126 8.38 10.70 11.26
C ALA A 126 7.10 11.55 11.40
N GLN A 127 6.63 12.16 10.31
CA GLN A 127 5.42 12.99 10.29
C GLN A 127 4.12 12.17 10.43
N GLN A 128 4.15 10.86 10.15
CA GLN A 128 3.00 9.97 10.21
C GLN A 128 3.15 8.90 11.30
N ALA A 129 4.25 8.92 12.05
CA ALA A 129 4.56 7.94 13.07
C ALA A 129 3.53 7.99 14.19
N SER A 130 2.73 6.94 14.29
CA SER A 130 1.74 6.74 15.34
C SER A 130 1.64 5.26 15.66
N GLU A 131 1.42 4.95 16.94
CA GLU A 131 1.32 3.57 17.41
C GLU A 131 -0.05 2.97 17.11
N GLY A 132 -0.08 1.65 16.92
CA GLY A 132 -1.32 0.92 16.78
C GLY A 132 -2.13 1.29 15.53
N LEU A 133 -1.53 1.82 14.47
CA LEU A 133 -2.27 2.04 13.22
C LEU A 133 -2.65 0.72 12.55
N TRP A 134 -3.88 0.66 12.04
CA TRP A 134 -4.33 -0.48 11.25
C TRP A 134 -3.66 -0.47 9.88
N ALA A 135 -3.21 -1.64 9.45
CA ALA A 135 -2.70 -1.85 8.12
C ALA A 135 -3.25 -3.14 7.53
N ARG A 136 -3.28 -3.17 6.20
CA ARG A 136 -3.46 -4.40 5.43
C ARG A 136 -2.29 -4.60 4.50
N ARG A 137 -1.98 -5.86 4.20
CA ARG A 137 -0.98 -6.23 3.22
C ARG A 137 -1.47 -7.33 2.30
N SER A 138 -1.04 -7.28 1.06
CA SER A 138 -1.29 -8.31 0.06
C SER A 138 -0.06 -8.49 -0.81
N ARG A 139 0.20 -9.74 -1.17
CA ARG A 139 1.17 -10.10 -2.20
C ARG A 139 0.46 -10.15 -3.55
N PHE A 140 1.12 -9.67 -4.59
CA PHE A 140 0.68 -9.73 -5.97
C PHE A 140 1.74 -10.47 -6.79
N ASP A 141 1.29 -11.44 -7.57
CA ASP A 141 2.16 -12.33 -8.34
C ASP A 141 1.87 -12.17 -9.83
N ARG A 142 2.91 -12.05 -10.64
CA ARG A 142 2.84 -12.07 -12.10
C ARG A 142 4.06 -12.82 -12.65
N GLY A 143 3.86 -14.07 -13.05
CA GLY A 143 4.97 -14.92 -13.52
C GLY A 143 6.06 -15.05 -12.44
N SER A 144 7.29 -14.63 -12.74
CA SER A 144 8.41 -14.58 -11.80
C SER A 144 8.39 -13.36 -10.87
N LEU A 145 7.55 -12.36 -11.16
CA LEU A 145 7.44 -11.12 -10.39
C LEU A 145 6.55 -11.30 -9.16
N ALA A 146 7.05 -10.87 -8.01
CA ALA A 146 6.30 -10.78 -6.77
C ALA A 146 6.42 -9.39 -6.16
N VAL A 147 5.28 -8.79 -5.86
CA VAL A 147 5.19 -7.47 -5.24
C VAL A 147 4.38 -7.56 -3.96
N LEU A 148 4.97 -7.15 -2.84
CA LEU A 148 4.24 -7.02 -1.58
C LEU A 148 3.83 -5.57 -1.41
N VAL A 149 2.55 -5.35 -1.14
CA VAL A 149 1.98 -4.03 -0.88
C VAL A 149 1.41 -4.01 0.52
N ALA A 150 1.88 -3.06 1.34
CA ALA A 150 1.33 -2.76 2.66
C ALA A 150 0.70 -1.36 2.64
N GLU A 151 -0.52 -1.26 3.13
CA GLU A 151 -1.32 -0.03 3.16
C GLU A 151 -1.70 0.24 4.62
N VAL A 152 -1.19 1.33 5.18
CA VAL A 152 -1.40 1.76 6.56
C VAL A 152 -2.37 2.93 6.57
N PHE A 153 -3.50 2.73 7.26
CA PHE A 153 -4.58 3.72 7.34
C PHE A 153 -4.26 4.74 8.43
N LEU A 154 -4.02 5.99 8.03
CA LEU A 154 -3.67 7.09 8.93
C LEU A 154 -4.94 7.66 9.59
N PRO A 155 -4.85 8.32 10.76
CA PRO A 155 -6.02 8.86 11.45
C PRO A 155 -6.98 9.72 10.59
N PRO A 156 -6.50 10.58 9.66
CA PRO A 156 -7.38 11.42 8.86
C PRO A 156 -8.37 10.67 7.96
N VAL A 157 -7.99 9.49 7.42
CA VAL A 157 -8.90 8.74 6.55
C VAL A 157 -10.17 8.33 7.30
N TRP A 158 -10.05 7.99 8.59
CA TRP A 158 -11.20 7.59 9.39
C TRP A 158 -12.14 8.75 9.69
N GLN A 159 -11.63 9.99 9.71
CA GLN A 159 -12.46 11.19 9.81
C GLN A 159 -13.23 11.42 8.50
N ALA A 160 -12.53 11.34 7.37
CA ALA A 160 -13.15 11.48 6.04
C ALA A 160 -14.23 10.41 5.78
N VAL A 161 -13.97 9.16 6.17
CA VAL A 161 -14.93 8.06 6.00
C VAL A 161 -16.18 8.25 6.86
N ARG A 162 -16.06 8.81 8.06
CA ARG A 162 -17.19 9.04 8.97
C ARG A 162 -18.00 10.27 8.60
N ASN A 163 -17.37 11.25 7.96
CA ASN A 163 -17.97 12.48 7.49
C ASN A 163 -17.74 12.64 5.98
N PRO A 164 -18.33 11.77 5.14
CA PRO A 164 -18.21 11.94 3.70
C PRO A 164 -18.80 13.30 3.31
N VAL A 165 -18.12 14.03 2.42
CA VAL A 165 -18.64 15.27 1.88
C VAL A 165 -19.97 14.94 1.19
N GLU A 166 -21.07 15.49 1.68
CA GLU A 166 -22.38 15.28 1.07
C GLU A 166 -22.35 15.85 -0.35
N HIS A 167 -22.51 14.99 -1.36
CA HIS A 167 -22.68 15.42 -2.74
C HIS A 167 -23.86 16.40 -2.81
N ARG A 168 -23.57 17.65 -3.18
CA ARG A 168 -24.55 18.71 -3.38
C ARG A 168 -24.63 19.07 -4.85
#